data_AF-A0A849GKH8-F1
#
_entry.id   AF-A0A849GKH8-F1
#
_cell.length_a   1.000
_cell.length_b   1.000
_cell.length_c   1.000
_cell.angle_alpha   90.00
_cell.angle_beta   90.00
_cell.angle_gamma   90.00
#
_symmetry.space_group_name_H-M   'P 1'
#
loop_
_entity.id
_entity.type
_entity.pdbx_description
1 polymer ?
#
loop_
_entity_poly.entity_id
_entity_poly.type
_entity_poly.pdbx_seq_one_letter_code
_entity_poly.pdbx_strand_id
1 'polypeptide(L)'
;MGRRSGRVTVNLDTKGLKELPEDDLKAVLRGADDLIAQGGRTLLMRILRGSANKDVLDRDLDQSPVYGYFRDLSNEDTLARIDWVILNGYLRLEHINRLPLLVYTQKGWEIEREQYADELLKGIREMLKDDPPYEMAHLKDRDREMILLLLDKIAATGDTRFIPALKAWKKVDYKKVQQRIRQVIRQLETCNDQ
;
A
#
# COMPACT_ATOMS: atom_id res chain seq x y z
N MET A 1 -9.54 4.82 -41.38
CA MET A 1 -8.16 4.77 -40.87
C MET A 1 -8.10 5.52 -39.55
N GLY A 2 -8.03 4.81 -38.42
CA GLY A 2 -8.03 5.44 -37.08
C GLY A 2 -6.73 6.19 -36.82
N ARG A 3 -6.84 7.48 -36.46
CA ARG A 3 -5.72 8.36 -36.09
C ARG A 3 -4.91 7.65 -34.98
N ARG A 4 -3.69 7.17 -35.28
CA ARG A 4 -2.75 6.64 -34.27
C ARG A 4 -2.47 7.77 -33.29
N SER A 5 -3.21 7.74 -32.20
CA SER A 5 -3.26 8.84 -31.27
C SER A 5 -2.07 8.70 -30.33
N GLY A 6 -1.08 9.59 -30.45
CA GLY A 6 0.23 9.49 -29.82
C GLY A 6 0.16 9.19 -28.32
N ARG A 7 1.08 8.34 -27.83
CA ARG A 7 1.27 8.08 -26.39
C ARG A 7 1.66 9.38 -25.70
N VAL A 8 1.18 9.59 -24.47
CA VAL A 8 1.67 10.71 -23.65
C VAL A 8 3.12 10.41 -23.28
N THR A 9 4.04 11.23 -23.78
CA THR A 9 5.46 11.17 -23.41
C THR A 9 5.65 11.73 -22.01
N VAL A 10 6.29 10.96 -21.14
CA VAL A 10 6.66 11.40 -19.79
C VAL A 10 8.17 11.63 -19.78
N ASN A 11 8.59 12.85 -19.45
CA ASN A 11 9.98 13.16 -19.17
C ASN A 11 10.18 13.13 -17.65
N LEU A 12 11.04 12.21 -17.20
CA LEU A 12 11.38 12.02 -15.78
C LEU A 12 12.61 12.88 -15.46
N ASP A 13 12.50 13.74 -14.46
CA ASP A 13 13.57 14.65 -14.05
C ASP A 13 13.70 14.64 -12.53
N THR A 14 14.83 14.16 -12.03
CA THR A 14 15.11 14.10 -10.59
C THR A 14 15.63 15.43 -10.03
N LYS A 15 15.80 16.47 -10.86
CA LYS A 15 16.45 17.74 -10.48
C LYS A 15 17.82 17.56 -9.82
N GLY A 16 18.54 16.49 -10.18
CA GLY A 16 19.86 16.18 -9.62
C GLY A 16 19.82 15.50 -8.24
N LEU A 17 18.67 15.05 -7.76
CA LEU A 17 18.57 14.20 -6.56
C LEU A 17 19.43 12.94 -6.73
N LYS A 18 20.38 12.74 -5.82
CA LYS A 18 21.27 11.55 -5.79
C LYS A 18 20.69 10.43 -4.94
N GLU A 19 20.07 10.79 -3.83
CA GLU A 19 19.47 9.88 -2.87
C GLU A 19 18.11 10.40 -2.42
N LEU A 20 17.27 9.49 -1.93
CA LEU A 20 15.98 9.80 -1.35
C LEU A 20 15.94 9.19 0.05
N PRO A 21 15.57 9.96 1.10
CA PRO A 21 15.38 9.41 2.44
C PRO A 21 14.42 8.22 2.42
N GLU A 22 14.64 7.26 3.31
CA GLU A 22 13.83 6.04 3.35
C GLU A 22 12.35 6.34 3.61
N ASP A 23 12.06 7.29 4.50
CA ASP A 23 10.69 7.71 4.79
C ASP A 23 10.02 8.40 3.59
N ASP A 24 10.78 9.19 2.82
CA ASP A 24 10.29 9.79 1.57
C ASP A 24 9.99 8.70 0.51
N LEU A 25 10.86 7.70 0.39
CA LEU A 25 10.64 6.55 -0.50
C LEU A 25 9.37 5.79 -0.10
N LYS A 26 9.23 5.45 1.18
CA LYS A 26 8.05 4.77 1.73
C LYS A 26 6.79 5.60 1.52
N ALA A 27 6.84 6.90 1.75
CA ALA A 27 5.70 7.79 1.52
C ALA A 27 5.25 7.79 0.05
N VAL A 28 6.20 7.85 -0.89
CA VAL A 28 5.89 7.79 -2.33
C VAL A 28 5.28 6.44 -2.72
N LEU A 29 5.82 5.32 -2.21
CA LEU A 29 5.26 3.99 -2.46
C LEU A 29 3.87 3.86 -1.87
N ARG A 30 3.69 4.21 -0.60
CA ARG A 30 2.40 4.11 0.08
C ARG A 30 1.30 4.93 -0.56
N GLY A 31 1.63 6.13 -1.03
CA GLY A 31 0.70 7.00 -1.76
C GLY A 31 0.40 6.51 -3.18
N ALA A 32 1.26 5.68 -3.75
CA ALA A 32 1.04 5.09 -5.07
C ALA A 32 0.06 3.92 -5.04
N ASP A 33 -0.17 3.28 -3.88
CA ASP A 33 -1.02 2.10 -3.73
C ASP A 33 -2.43 2.31 -4.31
N ASP A 34 -3.07 3.42 -3.94
CA ASP A 34 -4.40 3.79 -4.42
C ASP A 34 -4.44 4.16 -5.91
N LEU A 35 -3.26 4.32 -6.54
CA LEU A 35 -3.10 4.72 -7.93
C LEU A 35 -2.55 3.62 -8.84
N ILE A 36 -2.19 2.45 -8.31
CA ILE A 36 -1.62 1.37 -9.10
C ILE A 36 -2.60 0.96 -10.21
N ALA A 37 -2.10 0.97 -11.45
CA ALA A 37 -2.84 0.71 -12.68
C ALA A 37 -4.07 1.62 -12.92
N GLN A 38 -4.18 2.75 -12.20
CA GLN A 38 -5.35 3.64 -12.25
C GLN A 38 -4.98 5.14 -12.35
N GLY A 39 -3.80 5.52 -11.86
CA GLY A 39 -3.33 6.91 -11.83
C GLY A 39 -1.87 7.06 -12.26
N GLY A 40 -1.52 8.27 -12.68
CA GLY A 40 -0.15 8.65 -13.07
C GLY A 40 0.53 9.53 -12.02
N ARG A 41 1.81 9.84 -12.26
CA ARG A 41 2.68 10.61 -11.35
C ARG A 41 2.11 11.96 -10.89
N THR A 42 1.35 12.65 -11.75
CA THR A 42 0.78 13.95 -11.41
C THR A 42 -0.30 13.84 -10.35
N LEU A 43 -1.10 12.77 -10.39
CA LEU A 43 -2.12 12.52 -9.38
C LEU A 43 -1.45 12.09 -8.06
N LEU A 44 -0.40 11.26 -8.13
CA LEU A 44 0.41 10.91 -6.95
C LEU A 44 0.99 12.15 -6.27
N MET A 45 1.56 13.07 -7.05
CA MET A 45 2.05 14.35 -6.53
C MET A 45 0.95 15.12 -5.79
N ARG A 46 -0.28 15.17 -6.32
CA ARG A 46 -1.40 15.86 -5.67
C ARG A 46 -1.77 15.23 -4.32
N ILE A 47 -1.76 13.90 -4.22
CA ILE A 47 -1.97 13.19 -2.95
C ILE A 47 -0.88 13.58 -1.95
N LEU A 48 0.38 13.43 -2.32
CA LEU A 48 1.52 13.72 -1.44
C LEU A 48 1.59 15.21 -1.03
N ARG A 49 1.15 16.13 -1.90
CA ARG A 49 1.06 17.56 -1.58
C ARG A 49 -0.15 17.93 -0.72
N GLY A 50 -1.13 17.04 -0.55
CA GLY A 50 -2.35 17.34 0.21
C GLY A 50 -3.31 18.25 -0.56
N SER A 51 -3.37 18.09 -1.89
CA SER A 51 -4.17 18.95 -2.76
C SER A 51 -5.65 18.59 -2.70
N ALA A 52 -6.49 19.55 -2.29
CA ALA A 52 -7.96 19.47 -2.32
C ALA A 52 -8.55 19.57 -3.75
N ASN A 53 -7.87 19.00 -4.75
CA ASN A 53 -8.33 19.02 -6.14
C ASN A 53 -9.49 18.04 -6.29
N LYS A 54 -10.46 18.36 -7.14
CA LYS A 54 -11.62 17.49 -7.42
C LYS A 54 -11.24 16.05 -7.77
N ASP A 55 -10.18 15.84 -8.57
CA ASP A 55 -9.71 14.50 -8.93
C ASP A 55 -9.23 13.67 -7.73
N VAL A 56 -8.81 14.33 -6.64
CA VAL A 56 -8.38 13.69 -5.39
C VAL A 56 -9.61 13.39 -4.53
N LEU A 57 -10.46 14.39 -4.31
CA LEU A 57 -11.60 14.30 -3.40
C LEU A 57 -12.71 13.39 -3.92
N ASP A 58 -13.03 13.44 -5.22
CA ASP A 58 -14.09 12.61 -5.83
C ASP A 58 -13.75 11.11 -5.79
N ARG A 59 -12.50 10.75 -5.46
CA ARG A 59 -11.99 9.39 -5.39
C ARG A 59 -11.53 8.99 -3.99
N ASP A 60 -11.84 9.81 -2.98
CA ASP A 60 -11.43 9.63 -1.59
C ASP A 60 -9.90 9.45 -1.41
N LEU A 61 -9.09 9.98 -2.34
CA LEU A 61 -7.62 9.85 -2.30
C LEU A 61 -6.99 10.71 -1.20
N ASP A 62 -7.77 11.61 -0.61
CA ASP A 62 -7.40 12.36 0.59
C ASP A 62 -7.42 11.49 1.87
N GLN A 63 -7.99 10.29 1.81
CA GLN A 63 -7.95 9.31 2.91
C GLN A 63 -6.63 8.52 2.96
N SER A 64 -5.74 8.71 1.99
CA SER A 64 -4.42 8.07 1.99
C SER A 64 -3.62 8.45 3.25
N PRO A 65 -2.93 7.51 3.93
CA PRO A 65 -2.17 7.80 5.15
C PRO A 65 -1.05 8.84 4.97
N VAL A 66 -0.61 9.04 3.73
CA VAL A 66 0.47 9.96 3.36
C VAL A 66 -0.05 11.21 2.66
N TYR A 67 -1.35 11.47 2.73
CA TYR A 67 -1.96 12.66 2.17
C TYR A 67 -1.36 13.92 2.81
N GLY A 68 -0.73 14.77 1.98
CA GLY A 68 -0.05 15.96 2.45
C GLY A 68 1.31 15.72 3.13
N TYR A 69 1.91 14.54 3.02
CA TYR A 69 3.25 14.26 3.55
C TYR A 69 4.32 15.25 3.03
N PHE A 70 4.19 15.70 1.78
CA PHE A 70 5.04 16.71 1.15
C PHE A 70 4.36 18.09 1.05
N ARG A 71 3.47 18.46 1.99
CA ARG A 71 2.75 19.73 1.95
C ARG A 71 3.66 20.95 1.76
N ASP A 72 4.83 20.93 2.37
CA ASP A 72 5.77 22.05 2.38
C ASP A 72 6.74 22.09 1.18
N LEU A 73 6.78 21.03 0.35
CA LEU A 73 7.64 21.01 -0.85
C LEU A 73 7.01 21.79 -1.99
N SER A 74 7.71 22.01 -3.11
CA SER A 74 7.05 22.47 -4.34
C SER A 74 6.47 21.28 -5.13
N ASN A 75 5.59 21.55 -6.11
CA ASN A 75 5.08 20.50 -7.00
C ASN A 75 6.23 19.86 -7.79
N GLU A 76 7.19 20.67 -8.20
CA GLU A 76 8.33 20.24 -8.98
C GLU A 76 9.29 19.38 -8.15
N ASP A 77 9.53 19.75 -6.88
CA ASP A 77 10.42 18.96 -6.00
C ASP A 77 9.75 17.67 -5.52
N THR A 78 8.42 17.66 -5.46
CA THR A 78 7.63 16.43 -5.22
C THR A 78 7.69 15.51 -6.43
N LEU A 79 7.51 16.07 -7.64
CA LEU A 79 7.67 15.30 -8.88
C LEU A 79 9.09 14.75 -9.03
N ALA A 80 10.11 15.52 -8.67
CA ALA A 80 11.50 15.06 -8.72
C ALA A 80 11.75 13.83 -7.83
N ARG A 81 11.11 13.76 -6.66
CA ARG A 81 11.15 12.58 -5.77
C ARG A 81 10.44 11.39 -6.37
N ILE A 82 9.22 11.58 -6.91
CA ILE A 82 8.47 10.52 -7.59
C ILE A 82 9.27 10.00 -8.80
N ASP A 83 9.84 10.89 -9.60
CA ASP A 83 10.65 10.56 -10.76
C ASP A 83 11.92 9.80 -10.34
N TRP A 84 12.55 10.17 -9.21
CA TRP A 84 13.65 9.41 -8.63
C TRP A 84 13.22 7.98 -8.26
N VAL A 85 12.05 7.79 -7.64
CA VAL A 85 11.50 6.46 -7.30
C VAL A 85 11.24 5.62 -8.54
N ILE A 86 10.76 6.23 -9.63
CA ILE A 86 10.56 5.55 -10.92
C ILE A 86 11.90 5.17 -11.55
N LEU A 87 12.85 6.11 -11.63
CA LEU A 87 14.15 5.90 -12.27
C LEU A 87 15.04 4.91 -11.51
N ASN A 88 14.91 4.82 -10.18
CA ASN A 88 15.61 3.84 -9.36
C ASN A 88 14.89 2.48 -9.28
N GLY A 89 13.86 2.29 -10.10
CA GLY A 89 13.23 1.01 -10.35
C GLY A 89 12.39 0.48 -9.19
N TYR A 90 11.77 1.35 -8.40
CA TYR A 90 10.79 0.96 -7.40
C TYR A 90 9.36 1.01 -7.97
N LEU A 91 9.08 2.06 -8.73
CA LEU A 91 7.87 2.18 -9.57
C LEU A 91 8.27 2.12 -11.05
N ARG A 92 7.32 1.75 -11.91
CA ARG A 92 7.46 1.96 -13.36
C ARG A 92 6.18 2.54 -13.94
N LEU A 93 6.30 3.07 -15.15
CA LEU A 93 5.15 3.52 -15.93
C LEU A 93 4.77 2.45 -16.95
N GLU A 94 3.51 2.06 -16.94
CA GLU A 94 2.92 1.23 -17.99
C GLU A 94 1.88 2.02 -18.78
N HIS A 95 1.96 1.92 -20.11
CA HIS A 95 1.00 2.57 -20.99
C HIS A 95 -0.20 1.68 -21.23
N ILE A 96 -1.26 1.88 -20.46
CA ILE A 96 -2.57 1.33 -20.79
C ILE A 96 -3.27 2.34 -21.70
N ASN A 97 -3.54 1.92 -22.94
CA ASN A 97 -3.95 2.78 -24.04
C ASN A 97 -2.96 3.92 -24.32
N ARG A 98 -3.22 5.09 -23.72
CA ARG A 98 -2.44 6.32 -23.91
C ARG A 98 -1.93 6.92 -22.62
N LEU A 99 -2.43 6.43 -21.48
CA LEU A 99 -2.14 7.00 -20.18
C LEU A 99 -0.96 6.25 -19.55
N PRO A 100 0.05 6.97 -19.06
CA PRO A 100 1.13 6.38 -18.28
C PRO A 100 0.64 6.16 -16.85
N LEU A 101 0.42 4.90 -16.48
CA LEU A 101 -0.08 4.49 -15.18
C LEU A 101 1.07 3.95 -14.33
N LEU A 102 1.03 4.25 -13.04
CA LEU A 102 2.00 3.75 -12.08
C LEU A 102 1.73 2.27 -11.80
N VAL A 103 2.77 1.47 -11.75
CA VAL A 103 2.72 0.10 -11.23
C VAL A 103 3.96 -0.19 -10.40
N TYR A 104 3.82 -1.03 -9.39
CA TYR A 104 4.96 -1.50 -8.61
C TYR A 104 5.87 -2.38 -9.45
N THR A 105 7.18 -2.15 -9.34
CA THR A 105 8.17 -3.19 -9.63
C THR A 105 8.23 -4.18 -8.47
N GLN A 106 8.91 -5.31 -8.65
CA GLN A 106 9.17 -6.24 -7.56
C GLN A 106 9.86 -5.55 -6.36
N LYS A 107 10.86 -4.70 -6.63
CA LYS A 107 11.63 -3.97 -5.62
C LYS A 107 10.75 -2.99 -4.82
N GLY A 108 9.85 -2.26 -5.48
CA GLY A 108 8.91 -1.37 -4.81
C GLY A 108 7.85 -2.14 -4.02
N TRP A 109 7.34 -3.23 -4.60
CA TRP A 109 6.32 -4.06 -3.96
C TRP A 109 6.83 -4.72 -2.68
N GLU A 110 8.08 -5.17 -2.64
CA GLU A 110 8.67 -5.77 -1.44
C GLU A 110 8.70 -4.82 -0.24
N ILE A 111 8.92 -3.53 -0.49
CA ILE A 111 8.91 -2.49 0.56
C ILE A 111 7.47 -2.16 0.94
N GLU A 112 6.60 -1.92 -0.05
CA GLU A 112 5.22 -1.54 0.22
C GLU A 112 4.45 -2.62 0.96
N ARG A 113 4.56 -3.89 0.53
CA ARG A 113 3.83 -4.99 1.18
C ARG A 113 4.22 -5.16 2.64
N GLU A 114 5.47 -4.86 3.00
CA GLU A 114 5.96 -4.89 4.39
C GLU A 114 5.31 -3.75 5.18
N GLN A 115 5.36 -2.53 4.65
CA GLN A 115 4.74 -1.35 5.26
C GLN A 115 3.23 -1.53 5.45
N TYR A 116 2.53 -1.98 4.41
CA TYR A 116 1.08 -2.16 4.48
C TYR A 116 0.70 -3.30 5.43
N ALA A 117 1.47 -4.39 5.48
CA ALA A 117 1.24 -5.44 6.46
C ALA A 117 1.40 -4.91 7.90
N ASP A 118 2.35 -4.01 8.16
CA ASP A 118 2.50 -3.37 9.48
C ASP A 118 1.33 -2.42 9.81
N GLU A 119 0.84 -1.66 8.83
CA GLU A 119 -0.36 -0.82 8.99
C GLU A 119 -1.58 -1.66 9.34
N LEU A 120 -1.81 -2.77 8.62
CA LEU A 120 -2.92 -3.70 8.89
C LEU A 120 -2.80 -4.34 10.27
N LEU A 121 -1.58 -4.76 10.66
CA LEU A 121 -1.34 -5.31 11.99
C LEU A 121 -1.68 -4.29 13.08
N LYS A 122 -1.25 -3.02 12.91
CA LYS A 122 -1.58 -1.93 13.83
C LYS A 122 -3.09 -1.69 13.87
N GLY A 123 -3.77 -1.68 12.73
CA GLY A 123 -5.22 -1.54 12.64
C GLY A 123 -5.97 -2.66 13.40
N ILE A 124 -5.53 -3.91 13.26
CA ILE A 124 -6.09 -5.04 14.01
C ILE A 124 -5.83 -4.86 15.51
N ARG A 125 -4.62 -4.45 15.93
CA ARG A 125 -4.31 -4.19 17.34
C ARG A 125 -5.21 -3.12 17.95
N GLU A 126 -5.50 -2.06 17.20
CA GLU A 126 -6.39 -1.01 17.66
C GLU A 126 -7.82 -1.52 17.81
N MET A 127 -8.32 -2.25 16.80
CA MET A 127 -9.65 -2.85 16.82
C MET A 127 -9.84 -3.86 17.97
N LEU A 128 -8.78 -4.57 18.37
CA LEU A 128 -8.81 -5.50 19.52
C LEU A 128 -8.98 -4.80 20.89
N LYS A 129 -8.97 -3.47 20.94
CA LYS A 129 -9.32 -2.70 22.16
C LYS A 129 -10.82 -2.64 22.39
N ASP A 130 -11.60 -2.83 21.33
CA ASP A 130 -13.06 -2.88 21.37
C ASP A 130 -13.56 -4.33 21.52
N ASP A 131 -14.83 -4.47 21.91
CA ASP A 131 -15.47 -5.78 22.02
C ASP A 131 -15.90 -6.32 20.64
N PRO A 132 -15.96 -7.66 20.46
CA PRO A 132 -16.44 -8.28 19.23
C PRO A 132 -17.91 -7.91 18.92
N PRO A 133 -18.34 -7.97 17.64
CA PRO A 133 -17.67 -8.65 16.52
C PRO A 133 -16.61 -7.82 15.81
N TYR A 134 -15.48 -8.47 15.48
CA TYR A 134 -14.42 -7.89 14.68
C TYR A 134 -14.73 -8.00 13.18
N GLU A 135 -14.75 -6.86 12.49
CA GLU A 135 -15.00 -6.80 11.05
C GLU A 135 -13.72 -7.07 10.27
N MET A 136 -13.67 -8.19 9.55
CA MET A 136 -12.48 -8.68 8.84
C MET A 136 -12.70 -8.80 7.33
N ALA A 137 -13.90 -8.48 6.82
CA ALA A 137 -14.20 -8.59 5.39
C ALA A 137 -13.31 -7.69 4.53
N HIS A 138 -12.85 -6.56 5.09
CA HIS A 138 -11.95 -5.62 4.42
C HIS A 138 -10.57 -6.21 4.08
N LEU A 139 -10.18 -7.36 4.65
CA LEU A 139 -8.93 -8.06 4.33
C LEU A 139 -9.07 -9.04 3.17
N LYS A 140 -10.31 -9.39 2.82
CA LYS A 140 -10.60 -10.30 1.71
C LYS A 140 -10.20 -9.65 0.38
N ASP A 141 -9.82 -10.48 -0.59
CA ASP A 141 -9.46 -10.08 -1.96
C ASP A 141 -8.20 -9.21 -2.10
N ARG A 142 -7.49 -8.97 -0.99
CA ARG A 142 -6.17 -8.34 -0.98
C ARG A 142 -5.09 -9.27 -1.55
N ASP A 143 -3.95 -8.68 -1.90
CA ASP A 143 -2.80 -9.44 -2.39
C ASP A 143 -2.43 -10.58 -1.42
N ARG A 144 -2.26 -11.77 -1.99
CA ARG A 144 -2.10 -12.98 -1.20
C ARG A 144 -0.76 -13.03 -0.47
N GLU A 145 0.31 -12.53 -1.08
CA GLU A 145 1.63 -12.55 -0.43
C GLU A 145 1.63 -11.60 0.77
N MET A 146 1.05 -10.42 0.62
CA MET A 146 0.87 -9.46 1.72
C MET A 146 0.01 -10.06 2.86
N ILE A 147 -1.07 -10.76 2.54
CA ILE A 147 -1.93 -11.40 3.56
C ILE A 147 -1.18 -12.51 4.32
N LEU A 148 -0.36 -13.30 3.62
CA LEU A 148 0.46 -14.32 4.26
C LEU A 148 1.52 -13.69 5.17
N LEU A 149 2.16 -12.61 4.71
CA LEU A 149 3.12 -11.83 5.49
C LEU A 149 2.48 -11.24 6.76
N LEU A 150 1.27 -10.68 6.66
CA LEU A 150 0.51 -10.20 7.82
C LEU A 150 0.25 -11.32 8.84
N LEU A 151 -0.13 -12.51 8.37
CA LEU A 151 -0.34 -13.68 9.24
C LEU A 151 0.94 -14.16 9.92
N ASP A 152 2.07 -14.10 9.22
CA ASP A 152 3.39 -14.41 9.78
C ASP A 152 3.78 -13.39 10.86
N LYS A 153 3.55 -12.10 10.61
CA LYS A 153 3.73 -11.02 11.60
C LYS A 153 2.86 -11.22 12.83
N ILE A 154 1.58 -11.56 12.67
CA ILE A 154 0.67 -11.88 13.80
C ILE A 154 1.20 -13.08 14.58
N ALA A 155 1.61 -14.16 13.92
CA ALA A 155 2.16 -15.33 14.59
C ALA A 155 3.41 -14.99 15.41
N ALA A 156 4.30 -14.16 14.87
CA ALA A 156 5.53 -13.72 15.53
C ALA A 156 5.27 -12.87 16.80
N THR A 157 4.07 -12.31 16.98
CA THR A 157 3.73 -11.55 18.19
C THR A 157 3.59 -12.44 19.43
N GLY A 158 3.26 -13.73 19.25
CA GLY A 158 2.91 -14.62 20.37
C GLY A 158 1.62 -14.23 21.13
N ASP A 159 0.89 -13.22 20.66
CA ASP A 159 -0.21 -12.59 21.40
C ASP A 159 -1.55 -13.29 21.13
N THR A 160 -2.06 -14.01 22.14
CA THR A 160 -3.31 -14.76 22.04
C THR A 160 -4.56 -13.89 21.88
N ARG A 161 -4.47 -12.58 22.15
CA ARG A 161 -5.58 -11.63 21.94
C ARG A 161 -6.01 -11.52 20.48
N PHE A 162 -5.17 -11.92 19.53
CA PHE A 162 -5.54 -11.97 18.11
C PHE A 162 -6.46 -13.13 17.75
N ILE A 163 -6.56 -14.19 18.57
CA ILE A 163 -7.30 -15.41 18.25
C ILE A 163 -8.78 -15.13 17.90
N PRO A 164 -9.54 -14.31 18.65
CA PRO A 164 -10.91 -13.95 18.29
C PRO A 164 -11.04 -13.29 16.90
N ALA A 165 -10.18 -12.31 16.58
CA ALA A 165 -10.16 -11.65 15.27
C ALA A 165 -9.78 -12.64 14.15
N LEU A 166 -8.78 -13.49 14.37
CA LEU A 166 -8.40 -14.56 13.43
C LEU A 166 -9.56 -15.55 13.20
N LYS A 167 -10.32 -15.90 14.24
CA LYS A 167 -11.53 -16.74 14.12
C LYS A 167 -12.62 -16.05 13.29
N ALA A 168 -12.81 -14.75 13.43
CA ALA A 168 -13.73 -13.97 12.60
C ALA A 168 -13.26 -13.94 11.14
N TRP A 169 -11.99 -13.62 10.89
CA TRP A 169 -11.38 -13.57 9.56
C TRP A 169 -11.46 -14.91 8.82
N LYS A 170 -11.23 -16.03 9.52
CA LYS A 170 -11.35 -17.37 8.94
C LYS A 170 -12.72 -17.63 8.30
N LYS A 171 -13.79 -16.97 8.74
CA LYS A 171 -15.16 -17.19 8.23
C LYS A 171 -15.38 -16.56 6.85
N VAL A 172 -14.62 -15.53 6.50
CA VAL A 172 -14.89 -14.70 5.31
C VAL A 172 -13.89 -14.89 4.17
N ASP A 173 -12.70 -15.46 4.44
CA ASP A 173 -11.60 -15.57 3.48
C ASP A 173 -11.61 -16.90 2.68
N TYR A 174 -10.73 -17.02 1.68
CA TYR A 174 -10.53 -18.20 0.86
C TYR A 174 -9.84 -19.35 1.60
N LYS A 175 -10.12 -20.59 1.17
CA LYS A 175 -9.65 -21.83 1.84
C LYS A 175 -8.15 -21.85 2.18
N LYS A 176 -7.28 -21.30 1.31
CA LYS A 176 -5.83 -21.26 1.54
C LYS A 176 -5.46 -20.30 2.69
N VAL A 177 -6.06 -19.12 2.74
CA VAL A 177 -5.85 -18.16 3.83
C VAL A 177 -6.43 -18.73 5.13
N GLN A 178 -7.62 -19.34 5.07
CA GLN A 178 -8.22 -20.02 6.22
C GLN A 178 -7.33 -21.12 6.81
N GLN A 179 -6.57 -21.84 5.97
CA GLN A 179 -5.61 -22.84 6.43
C GLN A 179 -4.44 -22.19 7.17
N ARG A 180 -3.85 -21.11 6.62
CA ARG A 180 -2.77 -20.37 7.30
C ARG A 180 -3.27 -19.78 8.62
N ILE A 181 -4.46 -19.19 8.66
CA ILE A 181 -5.09 -18.68 9.89
C ILE A 181 -5.18 -19.77 10.97
N ARG A 182 -5.59 -21.00 10.62
CA ARG A 182 -5.62 -22.11 11.58
C ARG A 182 -4.25 -22.45 12.13
N GLN A 183 -3.21 -22.39 11.31
CA GLN A 183 -1.84 -22.62 11.76
C GLN A 183 -1.38 -21.52 12.71
N VAL A 184 -1.67 -20.25 12.41
CA VAL A 184 -1.36 -19.11 13.29
C VAL A 184 -2.06 -19.27 14.64
N ILE A 185 -3.36 -19.57 14.66
CA ILE A 185 -4.10 -19.77 15.91
C ILE A 185 -3.44 -20.86 16.76
N ARG A 186 -3.10 -22.01 16.17
CA ARG A 186 -2.41 -23.09 16.88
C ARG A 186 -1.04 -22.65 17.42
N GLN A 187 -0.27 -21.89 16.64
CA GLN A 187 1.03 -21.36 17.06
C GLN A 187 0.87 -20.44 18.29
N LEU A 188 -0.12 -19.55 18.28
CA LEU A 188 -0.41 -18.65 19.40
C LEU A 188 -0.89 -19.41 20.64
N GLU A 189 -1.72 -20.44 20.46
CA GLU A 189 -2.19 -21.30 21.56
C GLU A 189 -1.01 -22.06 22.21
N THR A 190 -0.09 -22.62 21.43
CA THR A 190 1.06 -23.37 21.96
C THR A 190 2.12 -22.48 22.62
N CYS A 191 2.29 -21.23 22.18
CA CYS A 191 3.24 -20.30 22.81
C CYS A 191 2.79 -19.80 24.19
N ASN A 192 1.50 -19.92 24.52
CA ASN A 192 0.93 -19.49 25.80
C ASN A 192 1.01 -20.57 26.89
N ASP A 193 1.43 -21.79 26.55
CA ASP A 193 1.64 -22.92 27.46
C ASP A 193 3.11 -23.05 27.94
N GLN A 194 3.96 -22.04 27.67
CA GLN A 194 5.35 -21.93 28.12
C GLN A 194 5.55 -20.71 29.02
#